data_AF-A0A820X312-F1
#
_entry.id   AF-A0A820X312-F1
#
_cell.length_a   1.000
_cell.length_b   1.000
_cell.length_c   1.000
_cell.angle_alpha   90.00
_cell.angle_beta   90.00
_cell.angle_gamma   90.00
#
_symmetry.space_group_name_H-M   'P 1'
#
loop_
_entity.id
_entity.type
_entity.pdbx_description
1 polymer ?
#
loop_
_entity_poly.entity_id
_entity_poly.type
_entity_poly.pdbx_seq_one_letter_code
_entity_poly.pdbx_strand_id
1 'polypeptide(L)'
;MILSITVVLCGTSADNWSFVRRRLELFNRDVNVQEENQWLPNSAKIGRGYNLAKGAPVCYTGSCQMSGFARPIFQLNYTQPTTGSCINKLIPENVDVDCLPSTDISSSTEIISTLRQLQESTMKGIDITTEVSGGFGPFSTSFSYTHSEQTRSMIDTIIKENSTVLFTTLKISWVRLSLFEPKIDLTDNFRFVIQHMPCCDYNAAVEEYVRKYIINYFGYAYVHDLLLGGIAQQRIVISEAGRSKLEKNGWTMSDEASISFSAGQIFSAALKIKTTDNYDKAKLDTFSKYSQQSSVTTLGGDISLQSFEEWSKTIKTNPIIVKFGVSLIFDLLTSYRFPTDPKIGFKAQLIRTATEMYLLNPLYCFNQCTDATHGTCIDSGYFQFGTCKCYNGWTGLDCSSQIEEKGILVCH
;
A
#
# COMPACT_ATOMS: atom_id res chain seq x y z
N MET A 1 15.88 -12.92 63.29
CA MET A 1 16.28 -12.20 62.06
C MET A 1 15.45 -12.76 60.92
N ILE A 2 14.36 -12.09 60.54
CA ILE A 2 13.53 -12.44 59.38
C ILE A 2 13.66 -11.28 58.42
N LEU A 3 14.40 -11.48 57.33
CA LEU A 3 14.49 -10.52 56.23
C LEU A 3 13.12 -10.46 55.55
N SER A 4 12.36 -9.38 55.80
CA SER A 4 11.23 -9.01 54.94
C SER A 4 11.78 -8.36 53.68
N ILE A 5 11.78 -9.10 52.58
CA ILE A 5 12.03 -8.55 51.25
C ILE A 5 10.76 -7.78 50.85
N THR A 6 10.83 -6.45 50.96
CA THR A 6 9.81 -5.57 50.39
C THR A 6 10.13 -5.43 48.91
N VAL A 7 9.41 -6.19 48.07
CA VAL A 7 9.44 -5.97 46.62
C VAL A 7 8.67 -4.68 46.35
N VAL A 8 9.42 -3.58 46.19
CA VAL A 8 8.88 -2.34 45.63
C VAL A 8 8.65 -2.59 44.14
N LEU A 9 7.42 -2.96 43.80
CA LEU A 9 6.95 -2.85 42.42
C LEU A 9 6.85 -1.36 42.10
N CYS A 10 7.89 -0.79 41.49
CA CYS A 10 7.78 0.50 40.82
C CYS A 10 6.67 0.37 39.78
N GLY A 11 5.49 0.90 40.10
CA GLY A 11 4.38 1.03 39.17
C GLY A 11 4.80 1.94 38.02
N THR A 12 5.26 1.34 36.93
CA THR A 12 5.12 1.95 35.62
C THR A 12 3.63 2.25 35.47
N SER A 13 3.27 3.49 35.10
CA SER A 13 1.88 3.93 35.02
C SER A 13 1.05 2.86 34.33
N ALA A 14 0.13 2.22 35.07
CA ALA A 14 -0.72 1.19 34.49
C ALA A 14 -1.39 1.81 33.27
N ASP A 15 -1.10 1.27 32.08
CA ASP A 15 -1.71 1.74 30.84
C ASP A 15 -3.23 1.77 31.08
N ASN A 16 -3.83 2.97 31.01
CA ASN A 16 -5.24 3.21 31.33
C ASN A 16 -6.18 2.28 30.54
N TRP A 17 -5.68 1.67 29.46
CA TRP A 17 -6.40 0.79 28.55
C TRP A 17 -5.85 -0.65 28.53
N SER A 18 -5.19 -1.08 29.61
CA SER A 18 -4.65 -2.44 29.77
C SER A 18 -5.70 -3.54 29.55
N PHE A 19 -6.96 -3.29 29.91
CA PHE A 19 -8.07 -4.22 29.66
C PHE A 19 -8.39 -4.38 28.16
N VAL A 20 -8.31 -3.30 27.37
CA VAL A 20 -8.47 -3.34 25.90
C VAL A 20 -7.35 -4.17 25.31
N ARG A 21 -6.11 -3.89 25.71
CA ARG A 21 -4.94 -4.66 25.30
C ARG A 21 -5.11 -6.15 25.59
N ARG A 22 -5.49 -6.50 26.83
CA ARG A 22 -5.70 -7.88 27.26
C ARG A 22 -6.78 -8.58 26.45
N ARG A 23 -7.90 -7.91 26.15
CA ARG A 23 -8.97 -8.46 25.31
C ARG A 23 -8.45 -8.80 23.90
N LEU A 24 -7.72 -7.89 23.28
CA LEU A 24 -7.15 -8.07 21.94
C LEU A 24 -6.05 -9.15 21.91
N GLU A 25 -5.25 -9.26 22.97
CA GLU A 25 -4.22 -10.31 23.12
C GLU A 25 -4.83 -11.71 23.25
N LEU A 26 -5.92 -11.84 24.01
CA LEU A 26 -6.64 -13.11 24.15
C LEU A 26 -7.20 -13.57 22.80
N PHE A 27 -7.88 -12.68 22.08
CA PHE A 27 -8.45 -13.01 20.77
C PHE A 27 -7.38 -13.42 19.75
N ASN A 28 -6.21 -12.77 19.77
CA ASN A 28 -5.12 -13.12 18.85
C ASN A 28 -4.64 -14.57 19.00
N ARG A 29 -4.89 -15.23 20.14
CA ARG A 29 -4.54 -16.63 20.38
C ARG A 29 -5.55 -17.61 19.78
N ASP A 30 -6.80 -17.17 19.61
CA ASP A 30 -7.92 -18.01 19.17
C ASP A 30 -8.15 -17.98 17.65
N VAL A 31 -7.44 -17.12 16.91
CA VAL A 31 -7.44 -17.14 15.44
C VAL A 31 -6.58 -18.32 14.96
N ASN A 32 -7.08 -19.53 15.18
CA ASN A 32 -6.49 -20.75 14.61
C ASN A 32 -6.91 -20.90 13.16
N VAL A 33 -5.89 -21.10 12.33
CA VAL A 33 -5.93 -21.34 10.89
C VAL A 33 -6.58 -22.71 10.63
N GLN A 34 -7.90 -22.77 10.59
CA GLN A 34 -8.59 -23.95 10.06
C GLN A 34 -9.50 -23.55 8.90
N GLU A 35 -9.25 -24.25 7.78
CA GLU A 35 -10.00 -24.29 6.51
C GLU A 35 -9.63 -23.32 5.38
N GLU A 36 -8.37 -22.86 5.30
CA GLU A 36 -7.86 -22.11 4.11
C GLU A 36 -8.02 -22.87 2.78
N ASN A 37 -8.10 -24.21 2.80
CA ASN A 37 -8.21 -25.01 1.58
C ASN A 37 -9.62 -24.96 0.94
N GLN A 38 -10.67 -24.67 1.71
CA GLN A 38 -12.04 -24.62 1.18
C GLN A 38 -12.47 -23.20 0.76
N TRP A 39 -11.81 -22.18 1.31
CA TRP A 39 -12.15 -20.79 1.03
C TRP A 39 -11.50 -20.32 -0.27
N LEU A 40 -12.17 -19.41 -0.97
CA LEU A 40 -11.55 -18.70 -2.07
C LEU A 40 -10.31 -17.96 -1.56
N PRO A 41 -9.11 -18.19 -2.14
CA PRO A 41 -7.89 -17.51 -1.69
C PRO A 41 -8.07 -16.00 -1.70
N ASN A 42 -7.52 -15.34 -0.67
CA ASN A 42 -7.65 -13.90 -0.43
C ASN A 42 -9.08 -13.37 -0.18
N SER A 43 -10.14 -14.19 -0.23
CA SER A 43 -11.50 -13.72 0.11
C SER A 43 -11.61 -13.21 1.54
N ALA A 44 -10.88 -13.80 2.49
CA ALA A 44 -10.85 -13.38 3.90
C ALA A 44 -10.22 -11.99 4.13
N LYS A 45 -9.77 -11.34 3.06
CA LYS A 45 -9.25 -9.96 3.08
C LYS A 45 -10.36 -8.92 2.91
N ILE A 46 -11.53 -9.31 2.38
CA ILE A 46 -12.68 -8.41 2.33
C ILE A 46 -13.18 -8.14 3.77
N GLY A 47 -13.63 -6.93 4.05
CA GLY A 47 -14.06 -6.52 5.39
C GLY A 47 -12.93 -6.46 6.44
N ARG A 48 -11.67 -6.68 6.04
CA ARG A 48 -10.52 -6.41 6.91
C ARG A 48 -10.20 -4.93 6.91
N GLY A 49 -9.68 -4.48 8.05
CA GLY A 49 -9.06 -3.20 8.12
C GLY A 49 -7.78 -3.10 7.29
N TYR A 50 -7.47 -1.89 6.84
CA TYR A 50 -6.35 -1.57 5.99
C TYR A 50 -5.70 -0.26 6.44
N ASN A 51 -4.38 -0.26 6.53
CA ASN A 51 -3.56 0.91 6.83
C ASN A 51 -2.81 1.31 5.56
N LEU A 52 -3.30 2.35 4.87
CA LEU A 52 -2.72 2.80 3.61
C LEU A 52 -1.27 3.27 3.79
N ALA A 53 -0.91 3.82 4.96
CA ALA A 53 0.43 4.36 5.20
C ALA A 53 1.48 3.24 5.24
N LYS A 54 1.09 2.07 5.75
CA LYS A 54 1.94 0.87 5.79
C LYS A 54 1.92 0.08 4.49
N GLY A 55 0.85 0.23 3.70
CA GLY A 55 0.65 -0.55 2.51
C GLY A 55 1.27 0.05 1.25
N ALA A 56 1.23 -0.76 0.19
CA ALA A 56 1.46 -0.33 -1.18
C ALA A 56 0.54 -1.17 -2.08
N PRO A 57 -0.54 -0.60 -2.64
CA PRO A 57 -1.46 -1.33 -3.50
C PRO A 57 -0.80 -1.74 -4.83
N VAL A 58 0.30 -1.09 -5.20
CA VAL A 58 1.11 -1.44 -6.37
C VAL A 58 2.40 -2.13 -5.92
N CYS A 59 2.71 -3.24 -6.60
CA CYS A 59 3.75 -4.16 -6.18
C CYS A 59 5.07 -4.03 -6.90
N TYR A 60 5.75 -2.90 -6.79
CA TYR A 60 6.94 -2.65 -7.59
C TYR A 60 8.07 -3.68 -7.38
N THR A 61 8.19 -4.31 -6.21
CA THR A 61 9.21 -5.36 -5.96
C THR A 61 8.68 -6.80 -6.00
N GLY A 62 7.38 -7.02 -6.21
CA GLY A 62 6.78 -8.36 -6.25
C GLY A 62 6.53 -9.04 -4.88
N SER A 63 6.65 -8.33 -3.75
CA SER A 63 6.51 -8.93 -2.40
C SER A 63 5.61 -8.15 -1.42
N CYS A 64 4.59 -7.45 -1.92
CA CYS A 64 4.08 -6.27 -1.21
C CYS A 64 2.58 -6.27 -0.82
N GLN A 65 1.73 -7.14 -1.37
CA GLN A 65 0.28 -6.90 -1.34
C GLN A 65 -0.35 -7.14 0.05
N MET A 66 0.47 -7.46 1.04
CA MET A 66 0.04 -7.87 2.38
C MET A 66 0.41 -6.83 3.45
N SER A 67 1.42 -5.99 3.22
CA SER A 67 1.71 -4.89 4.13
C SER A 67 0.56 -3.89 4.02
N GLY A 68 -0.07 -3.56 5.13
CA GLY A 68 -1.26 -2.70 5.17
C GLY A 68 -2.53 -3.44 5.58
N PHE A 69 -2.73 -4.72 5.20
CA PHE A 69 -3.86 -5.50 5.71
C PHE A 69 -3.73 -5.73 7.21
N ALA A 70 -4.77 -5.36 7.94
CA ALA A 70 -4.81 -5.41 9.39
C ALA A 70 -5.84 -6.44 9.87
N ARG A 71 -6.35 -6.23 11.09
CA ARG A 71 -7.30 -7.13 11.72
C ARG A 71 -8.70 -7.01 11.10
N PRO A 72 -9.52 -8.08 11.15
CA PRO A 72 -10.90 -8.04 10.65
C PRO A 72 -11.73 -6.97 11.36
N ILE A 73 -12.48 -6.19 10.59
CA ILE A 73 -13.46 -5.22 11.12
C ILE A 73 -14.85 -5.85 11.06
N PHE A 74 -15.13 -6.59 9.99
CA PHE A 74 -16.34 -7.34 9.81
C PHE A 74 -16.18 -8.82 10.14
N GLN A 75 -17.26 -9.41 10.64
CA GLN A 75 -17.40 -10.84 10.86
C GLN A 75 -17.72 -11.51 9.52
N LEU A 76 -16.85 -12.42 9.08
CA LEU A 76 -17.03 -13.19 7.86
C LEU A 76 -17.42 -14.62 8.21
N ASN A 77 -18.57 -15.08 7.71
CA ASN A 77 -19.05 -16.43 7.90
C ASN A 77 -19.00 -17.18 6.56
N TYR A 78 -18.46 -18.40 6.55
CA TYR A 78 -18.27 -19.22 5.34
C TYR A 78 -19.12 -20.48 5.44
N THR A 79 -20.44 -20.34 5.34
CA THR A 79 -21.38 -21.43 5.68
C THR A 79 -21.79 -22.27 4.47
N GLN A 80 -21.91 -21.66 3.29
CA GLN A 80 -22.46 -22.31 2.10
C GLN A 80 -21.71 -21.91 0.82
N PRO A 81 -21.56 -22.82 -0.15
CA PRO A 81 -21.08 -22.47 -1.47
C PRO A 81 -22.03 -21.51 -2.17
N THR A 82 -21.47 -20.56 -2.91
CA THR A 82 -22.26 -19.64 -3.74
C THR A 82 -22.98 -20.41 -4.84
N THR A 83 -24.32 -20.37 -4.86
CA THR A 83 -25.11 -21.01 -5.91
C THR A 83 -25.06 -20.15 -7.18
N GLY A 84 -24.76 -20.76 -8.35
CA GLY A 84 -24.73 -20.05 -9.63
C GLY A 84 -23.48 -19.19 -9.90
N SER A 85 -22.42 -19.32 -9.09
CA SER A 85 -21.16 -18.59 -9.28
C SER A 85 -20.15 -19.40 -10.13
N CYS A 86 -19.18 -18.68 -10.71
CA CYS A 86 -17.99 -19.25 -11.34
C CYS A 86 -16.96 -19.80 -10.34
N ILE A 87 -17.23 -19.69 -9.04
CA ILE A 87 -16.37 -20.15 -7.96
C ILE A 87 -16.97 -21.41 -7.33
N ASN A 88 -16.15 -22.46 -7.18
CA ASN A 88 -16.48 -23.70 -6.47
C ASN A 88 -15.99 -23.73 -5.01
N LYS A 89 -15.42 -22.62 -4.53
CA LYS A 89 -14.92 -22.42 -3.17
C LYS A 89 -15.91 -21.62 -2.33
N LEU A 90 -15.77 -21.70 -1.00
CA LEU A 90 -16.57 -20.90 -0.08
C LEU A 90 -16.18 -19.42 -0.17
N ILE A 91 -17.18 -18.56 -0.14
CA ILE A 91 -17.07 -17.11 0.02
C ILE A 91 -17.77 -16.70 1.32
N PRO A 92 -17.47 -15.51 1.88
CA PRO A 92 -18.23 -15.01 3.01
C PRO A 92 -19.69 -14.74 2.66
N GLU A 93 -20.59 -14.95 3.61
CA GLU A 93 -21.95 -14.41 3.58
C GLU A 93 -21.95 -12.88 3.46
N ASN A 94 -22.99 -12.32 2.85
CA ASN A 94 -23.13 -10.87 2.61
C ASN A 94 -22.00 -10.25 1.76
N VAL A 95 -21.35 -11.07 0.93
CA VAL A 95 -20.43 -10.63 -0.12
C VAL A 95 -21.01 -11.03 -1.47
N ASP A 96 -21.17 -10.05 -2.35
CA ASP A 96 -21.56 -10.27 -3.73
C ASP A 96 -20.36 -10.72 -4.56
N VAL A 97 -20.62 -11.53 -5.57
CA VAL A 97 -19.61 -12.12 -6.44
C VAL A 97 -19.96 -11.84 -7.89
N ASP A 98 -19.10 -11.06 -8.54
CA ASP A 98 -19.19 -10.81 -9.96
C ASP A 98 -18.10 -11.57 -10.72
N CYS A 99 -18.54 -12.46 -11.59
CA CYS A 99 -17.68 -13.36 -12.36
C CYS A 99 -17.26 -12.70 -13.67
N LEU A 100 -16.00 -12.30 -13.73
CA LEU A 100 -15.47 -11.61 -14.89
C LEU A 100 -15.01 -12.62 -15.95
N PRO A 101 -15.15 -12.28 -17.24
CA PRO A 101 -14.65 -13.13 -18.30
C PRO A 101 -13.13 -13.27 -18.16
N SER A 102 -12.63 -14.51 -18.25
CA SER A 102 -11.19 -14.84 -18.09
C SER A 102 -10.26 -14.27 -19.17
N THR A 103 -10.76 -13.35 -19.99
CA THR A 103 -10.05 -12.66 -21.08
C THR A 103 -9.89 -11.16 -20.82
N ASP A 104 -10.33 -10.63 -19.68
CA ASP A 104 -10.05 -9.24 -19.31
C ASP A 104 -8.57 -9.11 -18.92
N ILE A 105 -7.76 -8.91 -19.95
CA ILE A 105 -6.31 -8.72 -19.88
C ILE A 105 -6.06 -7.25 -20.16
N SER A 106 -5.52 -6.53 -19.18
CA SER A 106 -5.07 -5.16 -19.35
C SER A 106 -3.55 -5.09 -19.23
N SER A 107 -2.92 -4.26 -20.05
CA SER A 107 -1.49 -3.97 -19.93
C SER A 107 -1.21 -2.49 -20.03
N SER A 108 -0.27 -2.03 -19.21
CA SER A 108 0.16 -0.65 -19.16
C SER A 108 1.61 -0.56 -18.74
N THR A 109 2.35 0.37 -19.33
CA THR A 109 3.68 0.76 -18.89
C THR A 109 3.63 2.14 -18.28
N GLU A 110 4.14 2.27 -17.07
CA GLU A 110 4.22 3.53 -16.34
C GLU A 110 5.66 4.01 -16.25
N ILE A 111 5.88 5.31 -16.44
CA ILE A 111 7.18 5.96 -16.31
C ILE A 111 7.14 6.77 -15.02
N ILE A 112 7.95 6.37 -14.05
CA ILE A 112 7.97 6.95 -12.71
C ILE A 112 9.35 7.55 -12.47
N SER A 113 9.45 8.87 -12.58
CA SER A 113 10.67 9.65 -12.32
C SER A 113 10.45 10.75 -11.27
N THR A 114 9.24 10.89 -10.74
CA THR A 114 8.87 11.90 -9.75
C THR A 114 7.95 11.33 -8.69
N LEU A 115 7.92 11.97 -7.50
CA LEU A 115 7.01 11.59 -6.41
C LEU A 115 5.54 11.68 -6.83
N ARG A 116 5.16 12.69 -7.62
CA ARG A 116 3.80 12.82 -8.16
C ARG A 116 3.41 11.62 -9.02
N GLN A 117 4.26 11.19 -9.95
CA GLN A 117 3.98 10.02 -10.79
C GLN A 117 3.90 8.74 -9.96
N LEU A 118 4.73 8.60 -8.91
CA LEU A 118 4.65 7.47 -7.99
C LEU A 118 3.30 7.46 -7.25
N GLN A 119 2.81 8.63 -6.81
CA GLN A 119 1.51 8.74 -6.15
C GLN A 119 0.38 8.38 -7.12
N GLU A 120 0.37 8.96 -8.32
CA GLU A 120 -0.63 8.68 -9.36
C GLU A 120 -0.66 7.18 -9.71
N SER A 121 0.50 6.55 -9.88
CA SER A 121 0.61 5.10 -10.12
C SER A 121 0.05 4.29 -8.95
N THR A 122 0.44 4.64 -7.72
CA THR A 122 0.00 3.92 -6.51
C THR A 122 -1.52 4.03 -6.31
N MET A 123 -2.10 5.20 -6.59
CA MET A 123 -3.55 5.43 -6.49
C MET A 123 -4.37 4.64 -7.53
N LYS A 124 -3.82 4.17 -8.65
CA LYS A 124 -4.56 3.32 -9.61
C LYS A 124 -4.86 1.93 -9.06
N GLY A 125 -4.08 1.44 -8.10
CA GLY A 125 -4.26 0.12 -7.50
C GLY A 125 -5.38 0.06 -6.45
N ILE A 126 -5.92 1.21 -6.06
CA ILE A 126 -6.90 1.30 -4.98
C ILE A 126 -8.01 2.30 -5.29
N ASP A 127 -9.26 1.90 -5.06
CA ASP A 127 -10.39 2.82 -5.10
C ASP A 127 -10.70 3.27 -3.67
N ILE A 128 -10.50 4.55 -3.35
CA ILE A 128 -10.88 5.09 -2.05
C ILE A 128 -12.27 5.71 -2.20
N THR A 129 -13.26 5.14 -1.54
CA THR A 129 -14.61 5.73 -1.47
C THR A 129 -14.77 6.48 -0.16
N THR A 130 -15.32 7.70 -0.24
CA THR A 130 -15.64 8.52 0.93
C THR A 130 -17.01 9.15 0.71
N GLU A 131 -17.94 8.95 1.64
CA GLU A 131 -19.28 9.57 1.55
C GLU A 131 -19.28 11.06 1.93
N VAL A 132 -18.18 11.56 2.51
CA VAL A 132 -18.10 12.95 2.96
C VAL A 132 -17.73 13.88 1.79
N SER A 133 -18.68 14.73 1.39
CA SER A 133 -18.61 15.73 0.32
C SER A 133 -17.62 16.89 0.54
N GLY A 134 -16.63 16.73 1.39
CA GLY A 134 -15.65 17.75 1.77
C GLY A 134 -14.21 17.26 1.58
N GLY A 135 -13.74 17.25 0.32
CA GLY A 135 -12.33 17.27 -0.06
C GLY A 135 -11.44 16.10 0.40
N PHE A 136 -10.87 15.38 -0.57
CA PHE A 136 -9.83 14.34 -0.42
C PHE A 136 -8.49 14.79 0.23
N GLY A 137 -8.43 15.99 0.83
CA GLY A 137 -7.20 16.73 1.16
C GLY A 137 -6.06 15.87 1.75
N PRO A 138 -6.21 15.30 2.95
CA PRO A 138 -5.15 14.53 3.62
C PRO A 138 -5.11 13.04 3.24
N PHE A 139 -6.15 12.49 2.60
CA PHE A 139 -6.13 11.10 2.14
C PHE A 139 -5.44 10.93 0.78
N SER A 140 -5.15 12.03 0.07
CA SER A 140 -4.26 11.99 -1.08
C SER A 140 -2.83 11.56 -0.69
N THR A 141 -2.37 11.85 0.54
CA THR A 141 -1.04 11.46 1.07
C THR A 141 -1.07 10.12 1.84
N SER A 142 -2.01 9.23 1.51
CA SER A 142 -2.31 8.02 2.29
C SER A 142 -1.15 7.03 2.44
N PHE A 143 -0.15 7.05 1.56
CA PHE A 143 1.03 6.18 1.62
C PHE A 143 2.18 6.89 2.33
N SER A 144 3.06 6.15 3.01
CA SER A 144 4.11 6.78 3.83
C SER A 144 5.49 6.21 3.52
N TYR A 145 6.47 7.10 3.32
CA TYR A 145 7.88 6.72 3.23
C TYR A 145 8.33 5.96 4.49
N THR A 146 7.96 6.45 5.67
CA THR A 146 8.42 5.88 6.94
C THR A 146 7.77 4.52 7.22
N HIS A 147 6.52 4.33 6.82
CA HIS A 147 5.75 3.14 7.19
C HIS A 147 5.66 2.07 6.10
N SER A 148 5.86 2.40 4.83
CA SER A 148 5.77 1.47 3.70
C SER A 148 7.15 1.23 3.08
N GLU A 149 7.66 0.00 3.20
CA GLU A 149 8.95 -0.41 2.63
C GLU A 149 9.01 -0.23 1.12
N GLN A 150 7.92 -0.52 0.42
CA GLN A 150 7.82 -0.37 -1.04
C GLN A 150 7.84 1.10 -1.45
N THR A 151 7.09 1.94 -0.75
CA THR A 151 7.05 3.38 -0.99
C THR A 151 8.44 3.97 -0.79
N ARG A 152 9.12 3.61 0.31
CA ARG A 152 10.49 4.00 0.59
C ARG A 152 11.48 3.51 -0.46
N SER A 153 11.40 2.24 -0.86
CA SER A 153 12.28 1.70 -1.91
C SER A 153 12.14 2.48 -3.23
N MET A 154 10.91 2.78 -3.65
CA MET A 154 10.67 3.55 -4.87
C MET A 154 11.14 5.01 -4.74
N ILE A 155 10.88 5.66 -3.60
CA ILE A 155 11.35 7.02 -3.35
C ILE A 155 12.88 7.08 -3.32
N ASP A 156 13.53 6.09 -2.72
CA ASP A 156 14.99 6.00 -2.69
C ASP A 156 15.56 5.85 -4.11
N THR A 157 14.97 5.00 -4.95
CA THR A 157 15.38 4.87 -6.37
C THR A 157 15.18 6.19 -7.13
N ILE A 158 14.07 6.90 -6.93
CA ILE A 158 13.79 8.14 -7.66
C ILE A 158 14.72 9.27 -7.18
N ILE A 159 14.83 9.47 -5.86
CA ILE A 159 15.47 10.66 -5.29
C ILE A 159 16.95 10.42 -4.98
N LYS A 160 17.33 9.30 -4.36
CA LYS A 160 18.72 9.04 -3.98
C LYS A 160 19.55 8.58 -5.17
N GLU A 161 19.01 7.65 -5.95
CA GLU A 161 19.72 7.09 -7.10
C GLU A 161 19.59 7.96 -8.35
N ASN A 162 18.68 8.95 -8.33
CA ASN A 162 18.35 9.82 -9.47
C ASN A 162 18.03 8.99 -10.72
N SER A 163 17.09 8.06 -10.56
CA SER A 163 16.71 7.07 -11.56
C SER A 163 15.23 7.16 -11.91
N THR A 164 14.93 6.77 -13.14
CA THR A 164 13.57 6.56 -13.64
C THR A 164 13.24 5.08 -13.59
N VAL A 165 12.07 4.75 -13.06
CA VAL A 165 11.55 3.39 -13.04
C VAL A 165 10.48 3.25 -14.11
N LEU A 166 10.64 2.27 -14.99
CA LEU A 166 9.61 1.84 -15.93
C LEU A 166 8.94 0.59 -15.36
N PHE A 167 7.63 0.65 -15.22
CA PHE A 167 6.85 -0.42 -14.62
C PHE A 167 5.78 -0.89 -15.60
N THR A 168 6.05 -2.01 -16.27
CA THR A 168 5.11 -2.65 -17.18
C THR A 168 4.31 -3.68 -16.40
N THR A 169 2.99 -3.60 -16.43
CA THR A 169 2.10 -4.56 -15.76
C THR A 169 1.15 -5.18 -16.78
N LEU A 170 0.88 -6.46 -16.61
CA LEU A 170 -0.22 -7.21 -17.21
C LEU A 170 -1.09 -7.75 -16.09
N LYS A 171 -2.37 -7.41 -16.11
CA LYS A 171 -3.36 -7.85 -15.12
C LYS A 171 -4.38 -8.74 -15.80
N ILE A 172 -4.69 -9.86 -15.17
CA ILE A 172 -5.79 -10.74 -15.55
C ILE A 172 -6.83 -10.64 -14.45
N SER A 173 -7.99 -10.08 -14.78
CA SER A 173 -9.14 -10.02 -13.87
C SER A 173 -9.90 -11.34 -13.93
N TRP A 174 -10.33 -11.88 -12.79
CA TRP A 174 -11.15 -13.10 -12.75
C TRP A 174 -12.44 -12.94 -11.97
N VAL A 175 -12.38 -12.47 -10.74
CA VAL A 175 -13.57 -12.36 -9.90
C VAL A 175 -13.52 -11.14 -9.03
N ARG A 176 -14.65 -10.45 -8.93
CA ARG A 176 -14.82 -9.31 -8.04
C ARG A 176 -15.69 -9.71 -6.86
N LEU A 177 -15.27 -9.33 -5.67
CA LEU A 177 -16.00 -9.50 -4.42
C LEU A 177 -16.38 -8.11 -3.90
N SER A 178 -17.65 -7.89 -3.59
CA SER A 178 -18.13 -6.60 -3.06
C SER A 178 -18.94 -6.83 -1.79
N LEU A 179 -18.61 -6.11 -0.73
CA LEU A 179 -19.21 -6.29 0.59
C LEU A 179 -20.56 -5.55 0.67
N PHE A 180 -21.59 -6.22 1.18
CA PHE A 180 -22.93 -5.64 1.30
C PHE A 180 -23.13 -4.93 2.66
N GLU A 181 -22.91 -3.61 2.67
CA GLU A 181 -22.59 -2.87 3.89
C GLU A 181 -23.66 -2.61 4.96
N PRO A 182 -24.98 -2.74 4.78
CA PRO A 182 -25.86 -2.67 5.96
C PRO A 182 -26.07 -4.03 6.66
N LYS A 183 -25.77 -5.17 6.00
CA LYS A 183 -26.16 -6.50 6.50
C LYS A 183 -25.06 -7.29 7.18
N ILE A 184 -23.80 -7.02 6.85
CA ILE A 184 -22.68 -7.75 7.46
C ILE A 184 -22.40 -7.23 8.88
N ASP A 185 -22.13 -8.08 9.86
CA ASP A 185 -21.87 -7.66 11.22
C ASP A 185 -20.42 -7.20 11.46
N LEU A 186 -20.24 -6.23 12.35
CA LEU A 186 -18.91 -5.88 12.88
C LEU A 186 -18.43 -6.95 13.85
N THR A 187 -17.13 -7.23 13.87
CA THR A 187 -16.53 -8.13 14.85
C THR A 187 -16.68 -7.61 16.28
N ASP A 188 -16.76 -8.52 17.24
CA ASP A 188 -16.82 -8.18 18.66
C ASP A 188 -15.64 -7.32 19.11
N ASN A 189 -14.43 -7.57 18.59
CA ASN A 189 -13.25 -6.79 18.95
C ASN A 189 -13.34 -5.35 18.45
N PHE A 190 -13.76 -5.17 17.20
CA PHE A 190 -13.91 -3.83 16.66
C PHE A 190 -14.98 -3.06 17.45
N ARG A 191 -16.15 -3.67 17.68
CA ARG A 191 -17.21 -3.09 18.52
C ARG A 191 -16.70 -2.74 19.91
N PHE A 192 -15.97 -3.65 20.55
CA PHE A 192 -15.43 -3.47 21.90
C PHE A 192 -14.46 -2.29 21.97
N VAL A 193 -13.53 -2.16 21.02
CA VAL A 193 -12.58 -1.05 20.97
C VAL A 193 -13.30 0.28 20.79
N ILE A 194 -14.27 0.37 19.87
CA ILE A 194 -15.02 1.61 19.66
C ILE A 194 -15.85 1.98 20.90
N GLN A 195 -16.51 1.01 21.55
CA GLN A 195 -17.29 1.24 22.77
C GLN A 195 -16.45 1.82 23.92
N HIS A 196 -15.22 1.34 24.08
CA HIS A 196 -14.31 1.75 25.16
C HIS A 196 -13.37 2.90 24.79
N MET A 197 -13.49 3.45 23.58
CA MET A 197 -12.73 4.64 23.18
C MET A 197 -13.08 5.83 24.10
N PRO A 198 -12.07 6.52 24.68
CA PRO A 198 -12.31 7.74 25.43
C PRO A 198 -12.95 8.78 24.52
N CYS A 199 -13.98 9.46 25.03
CA CYS A 199 -14.73 10.45 24.26
C CYS A 199 -14.73 11.80 24.96
N CYS A 200 -14.52 12.81 24.14
CA CYS A 200 -15.51 13.81 23.68
C CYS A 200 -14.80 15.13 23.42
N ASP A 201 -13.60 15.26 23.98
CA ASP A 201 -12.60 16.25 23.63
C ASP A 201 -11.39 15.55 23.02
N TYR A 202 -10.83 16.14 21.97
CA TYR A 202 -9.57 15.67 21.41
C TYR A 202 -8.42 16.05 22.35
N ASN A 203 -7.67 15.07 22.83
CA ASN A 203 -6.53 15.25 23.71
C ASN A 203 -5.49 14.14 23.47
N ALA A 204 -4.33 14.24 24.12
CA ALA A 204 -3.24 13.28 23.95
C ALA A 204 -3.65 11.82 24.27
N ALA A 205 -4.52 11.60 25.26
CA ALA A 205 -4.99 10.25 25.60
C ALA A 205 -5.91 9.67 24.53
N VAL A 206 -6.78 10.49 23.92
CA VAL A 206 -7.60 10.09 22.77
C VAL A 206 -6.73 9.79 21.56
N GLU A 207 -5.77 10.67 21.24
CA GLU A 207 -4.84 10.44 20.12
C GLU A 207 -4.07 9.13 20.31
N GLU A 208 -3.49 8.91 21.49
CA GLU A 208 -2.75 7.68 21.80
C GLU A 208 -3.64 6.44 21.64
N TYR A 209 -4.87 6.50 22.16
CA TYR A 209 -5.82 5.41 22.06
C TYR A 209 -6.14 5.08 20.59
N VAL A 210 -6.52 6.08 19.79
CA VAL A 210 -6.86 5.89 18.38
C VAL A 210 -5.65 5.37 17.60
N ARG A 211 -4.48 5.97 17.80
CA ARG A 211 -3.24 5.55 17.13
C ARG A 211 -2.93 4.08 17.42
N LYS A 212 -3.04 3.67 18.69
CA LYS A 212 -2.66 2.33 19.14
C LYS A 212 -3.69 1.25 18.82
N TYR A 213 -4.94 1.47 19.17
CA TYR A 213 -5.98 0.44 19.13
C TYR A 213 -6.86 0.48 17.89
N ILE A 214 -6.82 1.56 17.11
CA ILE A 214 -7.57 1.69 15.86
C ILE A 214 -6.58 1.68 14.69
N ILE A 215 -5.79 2.75 14.50
CA ILE A 215 -4.88 2.91 13.35
C ILE A 215 -3.84 1.79 13.26
N ASN A 216 -3.19 1.44 14.38
CA ASN A 216 -2.15 0.41 14.36
C ASN A 216 -2.70 -1.02 14.40
N TYR A 217 -3.87 -1.24 14.99
CA TYR A 217 -4.43 -2.58 15.16
C TYR A 217 -5.39 -2.98 14.02
N PHE A 218 -6.32 -2.09 13.66
CA PHE A 218 -7.28 -2.28 12.56
C PHE A 218 -6.90 -1.50 11.30
N GLY A 219 -6.00 -0.51 11.34
CA GLY A 219 -5.88 0.44 10.25
C GLY A 219 -6.88 1.59 10.40
N TYR A 220 -7.02 2.41 9.37
CA TYR A 220 -7.96 3.54 9.35
C TYR A 220 -8.90 3.50 8.14
N ALA A 221 -8.73 2.52 7.27
CA ALA A 221 -9.66 2.16 6.22
C ALA A 221 -10.06 0.69 6.39
N TYR A 222 -11.06 0.25 5.66
CA TYR A 222 -11.45 -1.16 5.54
C TYR A 222 -11.71 -1.50 4.09
N VAL A 223 -11.47 -2.75 3.73
CA VAL A 223 -11.65 -3.23 2.36
C VAL A 223 -13.12 -3.59 2.14
N HIS A 224 -13.79 -2.93 1.20
CA HIS A 224 -15.18 -3.23 0.84
C HIS A 224 -15.31 -3.85 -0.56
N ASP A 225 -14.25 -3.83 -1.35
CA ASP A 225 -14.22 -4.37 -2.71
C ASP A 225 -12.88 -5.06 -2.98
N LEU A 226 -12.89 -6.22 -3.63
CA LEU A 226 -11.69 -6.93 -4.06
C LEU A 226 -11.86 -7.35 -5.51
N LEU A 227 -10.88 -7.02 -6.35
CA LEU A 227 -10.70 -7.63 -7.65
C LEU A 227 -9.59 -8.68 -7.54
N LEU A 228 -9.96 -9.95 -7.72
CA LEU A 228 -9.05 -11.08 -7.68
C LEU A 228 -8.66 -11.54 -9.09
N GLY A 229 -7.43 -12.01 -9.22
CA GLY A 229 -6.86 -12.36 -10.51
C GLY A 229 -5.37 -12.69 -10.43
N GLY A 230 -4.61 -12.35 -11.48
CA GLY A 230 -3.17 -12.52 -11.51
C GLY A 230 -2.47 -11.32 -12.10
N ILE A 231 -1.21 -11.11 -11.70
CA ILE A 231 -0.37 -10.00 -12.17
C ILE A 231 0.92 -10.59 -12.71
N ALA A 232 1.28 -10.21 -13.93
CA ALA A 232 2.65 -10.33 -14.43
C ALA A 232 3.20 -8.91 -14.59
N GLN A 233 4.44 -8.67 -14.19
CA GLN A 233 5.00 -7.32 -14.21
C GLN A 233 6.50 -7.35 -14.47
N GLN A 234 6.99 -6.26 -15.04
CA GLN A 234 8.41 -5.98 -15.23
C GLN A 234 8.75 -4.62 -14.63
N ARG A 235 9.82 -4.60 -13.83
CA ARG A 235 10.45 -3.38 -13.34
C ARG A 235 11.76 -3.18 -14.06
N ILE A 236 11.93 -2.03 -14.70
CA ILE A 236 13.19 -1.59 -15.31
C ILE A 236 13.64 -0.31 -14.64
N VAL A 237 14.92 -0.22 -14.26
CA VAL A 237 15.51 1.00 -13.69
C VAL A 237 16.50 1.58 -14.69
N ILE A 238 16.35 2.86 -15.00
CA ILE A 238 17.22 3.60 -15.92
C ILE A 238 17.69 4.87 -15.21
N SER A 239 19.01 5.07 -15.11
CA SER A 239 19.55 6.33 -14.60
C SER A 239 19.07 7.54 -15.41
N GLU A 240 19.01 8.71 -14.80
CA GLU A 240 18.64 9.95 -15.49
C GLU A 240 19.53 10.24 -16.72
N ALA A 241 20.82 9.93 -16.62
CA ALA A 241 21.76 10.06 -17.74
C ALA A 241 21.45 9.07 -18.89
N GLY A 242 21.00 7.86 -18.56
CA GLY A 242 20.53 6.87 -19.53
C GLY A 242 19.25 7.33 -20.22
N ARG A 243 18.27 7.79 -19.42
CA ARG A 243 17.01 8.35 -19.92
C ARG A 243 17.26 9.50 -20.90
N SER A 244 18.05 10.49 -20.49
CA SER A 244 18.41 11.64 -21.32
C SER A 244 19.05 11.25 -22.66
N LYS A 245 19.83 10.16 -22.71
CA LYS A 245 20.43 9.65 -23.96
C LYS A 245 19.39 8.96 -24.84
N LEU A 246 18.51 8.16 -24.26
CA LEU A 246 17.41 7.50 -24.98
C LEU A 246 16.44 8.53 -25.58
N GLU A 247 16.05 9.54 -24.80
CA GLU A 247 15.15 10.61 -25.25
C GLU A 247 15.77 11.46 -26.37
N LYS A 248 17.07 11.79 -26.29
CA LYS A 248 17.79 12.49 -27.36
C LYS A 248 17.83 11.73 -28.68
N ASN A 249 17.78 10.40 -28.62
CA ASN A 249 17.71 9.55 -29.80
C ASN A 249 16.27 9.39 -30.33
N GLY A 250 15.28 10.05 -29.70
CA GLY A 250 13.87 10.04 -30.10
C GLY A 250 13.09 8.81 -29.63
N TRP A 251 13.51 8.16 -28.53
CA TRP A 251 12.95 6.87 -28.12
C TRP A 251 11.85 7.02 -27.08
N THR A 252 10.76 6.29 -27.27
CA THR A 252 9.65 6.22 -26.33
C THR A 252 9.90 5.11 -25.32
N MET A 253 10.33 5.45 -24.10
CA MET A 253 10.67 4.44 -23.09
C MET A 253 9.52 3.48 -22.74
N SER A 254 8.26 3.94 -22.79
CA SER A 254 7.10 3.08 -22.54
C SER A 254 6.97 1.97 -23.57
N ASP A 255 7.21 2.29 -24.84
CA ASP A 255 7.12 1.33 -25.94
C ASP A 255 8.25 0.30 -25.82
N GLU A 256 9.48 0.77 -25.60
CA GLU A 256 10.65 -0.10 -25.43
C GLU A 256 10.53 -1.03 -24.22
N ALA A 257 10.01 -0.55 -23.08
CA ALA A 257 9.76 -1.38 -21.91
C ALA A 257 8.62 -2.39 -22.15
N SER A 258 7.56 -2.00 -22.85
CA SER A 258 6.45 -2.90 -23.18
C SER A 258 6.88 -3.99 -24.18
N ILE A 259 7.73 -3.61 -25.14
CA ILE A 259 8.36 -4.53 -26.09
C ILE A 259 9.37 -5.43 -25.37
N SER A 260 10.19 -4.90 -24.46
CA SER A 260 11.10 -5.71 -23.64
C SER A 260 10.35 -6.75 -22.80
N PHE A 261 9.23 -6.35 -22.21
CA PHE A 261 8.37 -7.26 -21.44
C PHE A 261 7.79 -8.38 -22.32
N SER A 262 7.34 -8.04 -23.53
CA SER A 262 6.83 -9.01 -24.48
C SER A 262 7.94 -9.89 -25.06
N ALA A 263 9.05 -9.32 -25.48
CA ALA A 263 10.16 -10.06 -26.09
C ALA A 263 10.86 -11.01 -25.10
N GLY A 264 10.67 -10.82 -23.80
CA GLY A 264 11.07 -11.78 -22.78
C GLY A 264 10.44 -13.16 -23.02
N GLN A 265 11.21 -14.23 -22.78
CA GLN A 265 10.83 -15.62 -23.10
C GLN A 265 9.47 -16.07 -22.52
N ILE A 266 8.96 -15.39 -21.48
CA ILE A 266 7.80 -15.82 -20.70
C ILE A 266 6.46 -15.27 -21.25
N PHE A 267 6.43 -14.06 -21.84
CA PHE A 267 5.18 -13.33 -22.12
C PHE A 267 4.98 -12.90 -23.60
N SER A 268 5.79 -13.41 -24.52
CA SER A 268 5.82 -12.99 -25.92
C SER A 268 4.52 -13.13 -26.71
N ALA A 269 3.66 -14.08 -26.34
CA ALA A 269 2.36 -14.28 -27.00
C ALA A 269 1.20 -13.50 -26.35
N ALA A 270 1.35 -13.04 -25.11
CA ALA A 270 0.25 -12.60 -24.24
C ALA A 270 -0.33 -11.24 -24.61
N LEU A 271 0.54 -10.32 -25.00
CA LEU A 271 0.19 -8.90 -25.03
C LEU A 271 -0.43 -8.43 -26.35
N LYS A 272 -0.56 -9.33 -27.34
CA LYS A 272 -0.92 -8.97 -28.72
C LYS A 272 -0.10 -7.77 -29.26
N ILE A 273 1.03 -7.46 -28.62
CA ILE A 273 1.99 -6.53 -29.18
C ILE A 273 2.46 -7.26 -30.40
N LYS A 274 2.13 -6.69 -31.56
CA LYS A 274 2.79 -7.02 -32.79
C LYS A 274 4.26 -6.69 -32.55
N THR A 275 5.01 -7.63 -31.96
CA THR A 275 6.39 -7.84 -32.35
C THR A 275 6.26 -8.25 -33.81
N THR A 276 6.00 -7.27 -34.68
CA THR A 276 6.20 -7.45 -36.10
C THR A 276 7.58 -8.06 -36.20
N ASP A 277 7.75 -9.11 -36.99
CA ASP A 277 9.04 -9.77 -37.22
C ASP A 277 10.15 -8.77 -37.68
N ASN A 278 9.81 -7.49 -37.85
CA ASN A 278 10.65 -6.33 -38.16
C ASN A 278 10.92 -5.36 -36.98
N TYR A 279 10.68 -5.73 -35.72
CA TYR A 279 11.09 -4.84 -34.62
C TYR A 279 12.62 -4.68 -34.63
N ASP A 280 13.09 -3.43 -34.54
CA ASP A 280 14.52 -3.12 -34.63
C ASP A 280 15.25 -3.65 -33.39
N LYS A 281 15.87 -4.82 -33.52
CA LYS A 281 16.64 -5.46 -32.45
C LYS A 281 17.74 -4.55 -31.92
N ALA A 282 18.33 -3.68 -32.75
CA ALA A 282 19.34 -2.74 -32.30
C ALA A 282 18.78 -1.70 -31.33
N LYS A 283 17.49 -1.34 -31.44
CA LYS A 283 16.80 -0.50 -30.45
C LYS A 283 16.67 -1.21 -29.11
N LEU A 284 16.15 -2.45 -29.12
CA LEU A 284 16.01 -3.23 -27.89
C LEU A 284 17.34 -3.46 -27.19
N ASP A 285 18.40 -3.77 -27.95
CA ASP A 285 19.75 -4.01 -27.41
C ASP A 285 20.32 -2.75 -26.76
N THR A 286 20.13 -1.60 -27.40
CA THR A 286 20.58 -0.31 -26.85
C THR A 286 19.75 0.11 -25.64
N PHE A 287 18.42 -0.09 -25.65
CA PHE A 287 17.57 0.18 -24.50
C PHE A 287 18.01 -0.66 -23.30
N SER A 288 18.24 -1.96 -23.55
CA SER A 288 18.76 -2.90 -22.55
C SER A 288 20.13 -2.49 -22.01
N LYS A 289 20.99 -1.89 -22.83
CA LYS A 289 22.30 -1.35 -22.40
C LYS A 289 22.18 -0.18 -21.42
N TYR A 290 21.12 0.63 -21.52
CA TYR A 290 20.88 1.75 -20.59
C TYR A 290 20.03 1.36 -19.37
N SER A 291 19.40 0.18 -19.39
CA SER A 291 18.74 -0.43 -18.24
C SER A 291 19.78 -0.93 -17.24
N GLN A 292 19.76 -0.39 -16.02
CA GLN A 292 20.64 -0.82 -14.92
C GLN A 292 20.14 -2.10 -14.26
N GLN A 293 18.82 -2.26 -14.15
CA GLN A 293 18.16 -3.40 -13.54
C GLN A 293 16.90 -3.71 -14.34
N SER A 294 16.65 -4.99 -14.58
CA SER A 294 15.39 -5.48 -15.15
C SER A 294 14.99 -6.75 -14.40
N SER A 295 13.79 -6.75 -13.83
CA SER A 295 13.23 -7.91 -13.16
C SER A 295 11.81 -8.15 -13.62
N VAL A 296 11.47 -9.42 -13.82
CA VAL A 296 10.13 -9.86 -14.18
C VAL A 296 9.60 -10.73 -13.04
N THR A 297 8.37 -10.48 -12.61
CA THR A 297 7.73 -11.24 -11.54
C THR A 297 6.28 -11.54 -11.90
N THR A 298 5.83 -12.75 -11.55
CA THR A 298 4.42 -13.14 -11.58
C THR A 298 3.89 -13.24 -10.15
N LEU A 299 2.63 -12.87 -9.97
CA LEU A 299 1.90 -12.93 -8.72
C LEU A 299 0.55 -13.63 -8.98
N GLY A 300 0.25 -14.61 -8.14
CA GLY A 300 -0.89 -15.50 -8.34
C GLY A 300 -0.63 -16.59 -9.37
N GLY A 301 -1.53 -17.56 -9.44
CA GLY A 301 -1.34 -18.79 -10.19
C GLY A 301 -0.15 -19.61 -9.68
N ASP A 302 0.39 -20.44 -10.57
CA ASP A 302 1.62 -21.19 -10.39
C ASP A 302 2.80 -20.40 -10.97
N ILE A 303 3.58 -19.79 -10.08
CA ILE A 303 4.72 -18.94 -10.43
C ILE A 303 5.91 -19.72 -11.00
N SER A 304 5.90 -21.06 -10.97
CA SER A 304 6.95 -21.89 -11.56
C SER A 304 6.81 -22.03 -13.08
N LEU A 305 5.63 -21.73 -13.62
CA LEU A 305 5.35 -21.81 -15.05
C LEU A 305 5.99 -20.66 -15.82
N GLN A 306 6.68 -21.00 -16.90
CA GLN A 306 7.40 -20.05 -17.75
C GLN A 306 6.62 -19.67 -19.02
N SER A 307 5.44 -20.23 -19.24
CA SER A 307 4.55 -19.82 -20.32
C SER A 307 3.41 -19.00 -19.77
N PHE A 308 3.15 -17.82 -20.35
CA PHE A 308 1.96 -17.04 -20.04
C PHE A 308 0.66 -17.85 -20.16
N GLU A 309 0.53 -18.64 -21.22
CA GLU A 309 -0.69 -19.40 -21.48
C GLU A 309 -0.93 -20.43 -20.37
N GLU A 310 0.12 -21.11 -19.92
CA GLU A 310 0.04 -22.08 -18.84
C GLU A 310 -0.21 -21.39 -17.49
N TRP A 311 0.57 -20.34 -17.19
CA TRP A 311 0.42 -19.54 -15.96
C TRP A 311 -0.99 -18.96 -15.83
N SER A 312 -1.52 -18.34 -16.88
CA SER A 312 -2.84 -17.69 -16.85
C SER A 312 -3.98 -18.67 -16.54
N LYS A 313 -3.87 -19.93 -17.00
CA LYS A 313 -4.86 -20.99 -16.69
C LYS A 313 -4.89 -21.34 -15.20
N THR A 314 -3.79 -21.16 -14.48
CA THR A 314 -3.69 -21.47 -13.05
C THR A 314 -4.17 -20.35 -12.13
N ILE A 315 -4.43 -19.14 -12.65
CA ILE A 315 -4.85 -17.99 -11.81
C ILE A 315 -6.13 -18.29 -11.02
N LYS A 316 -7.06 -19.05 -11.59
CA LYS A 316 -8.33 -19.40 -10.92
C LYS A 316 -8.13 -20.24 -9.65
N THR A 317 -7.04 -21.02 -9.56
CA THR A 317 -6.79 -21.88 -8.39
C THR A 317 -6.12 -21.12 -7.25
N ASN A 318 -5.28 -20.13 -7.59
CA ASN A 318 -4.51 -19.32 -6.67
C ASN A 318 -4.55 -17.82 -7.06
N PRO A 319 -5.71 -17.15 -7.00
CA PRO A 319 -5.79 -15.74 -7.34
C PRO A 319 -5.17 -14.86 -6.26
N ILE A 320 -4.61 -13.73 -6.68
CA ILE A 320 -4.17 -12.63 -5.81
C ILE A 320 -5.07 -11.42 -5.97
N ILE A 321 -4.91 -10.44 -5.08
CA ILE A 321 -5.63 -9.17 -5.15
C ILE A 321 -4.98 -8.30 -6.23
N VAL A 322 -5.71 -8.03 -7.31
CA VAL A 322 -5.27 -7.19 -8.43
C VAL A 322 -5.58 -5.71 -8.20
N LYS A 323 -6.73 -5.45 -7.57
CA LYS A 323 -7.23 -4.13 -7.19
C LYS A 323 -8.14 -4.32 -5.98
N PHE A 324 -8.32 -3.29 -5.17
CA PHE A 324 -9.30 -3.32 -4.08
C PHE A 324 -9.85 -1.93 -3.80
N GLY A 325 -11.06 -1.89 -3.27
CA GLY A 325 -11.71 -0.67 -2.79
C GLY A 325 -11.64 -0.59 -1.28
N VAL A 326 -11.39 0.61 -0.76
CA VAL A 326 -11.42 0.89 0.66
C VAL A 326 -12.33 2.06 1.00
N SER A 327 -12.88 2.00 2.20
CA SER A 327 -13.69 3.05 2.83
C SER A 327 -13.09 3.36 4.20
N LEU A 328 -13.39 4.53 4.74
CA LEU A 328 -12.77 4.98 5.99
C LEU A 328 -13.50 4.40 7.20
N ILE A 329 -12.75 3.95 8.21
CA ILE A 329 -13.33 3.27 9.37
C ILE A 329 -14.32 4.15 10.13
N PHE A 330 -14.09 5.47 10.16
CA PHE A 330 -14.99 6.38 10.86
C PHE A 330 -16.38 6.47 10.21
N ASP A 331 -16.54 6.08 8.94
CA ASP A 331 -17.85 6.02 8.27
C ASP A 331 -18.72 4.86 8.82
N LEU A 332 -18.11 3.87 9.47
CA LEU A 332 -18.82 2.76 10.14
C LEU A 332 -19.44 3.15 11.48
N LEU A 333 -19.03 4.29 12.05
CA LEU A 333 -19.43 4.74 13.38
C LEU A 333 -20.78 5.49 13.33
N THR A 334 -21.82 4.74 13.00
CA THR A 334 -23.20 5.24 12.88
C THR A 334 -24.08 4.77 14.03
N SER A 335 -25.19 5.46 14.28
CA SER A 335 -26.22 5.04 15.23
C SER A 335 -26.87 3.70 14.86
N TYR A 336 -26.88 3.32 13.58
CA TYR A 336 -27.34 2.00 13.15
C TYR A 336 -26.41 0.88 13.64
N ARG A 337 -25.09 1.07 13.53
CA ARG A 337 -24.08 0.10 13.97
C ARG A 337 -23.88 0.10 15.49
N PHE A 338 -24.04 1.24 16.13
CA PHE A 338 -23.84 1.46 17.57
C PHE A 338 -25.06 2.15 18.21
N PRO A 339 -26.23 1.49 18.25
CA PRO A 339 -27.48 2.11 18.71
C PRO A 339 -27.48 2.49 20.19
N THR A 340 -26.60 1.88 20.98
CA THR A 340 -26.48 2.11 22.43
C THR A 340 -25.44 3.18 22.79
N ASP A 341 -24.70 3.72 21.82
CA ASP A 341 -23.68 4.74 22.06
C ASP A 341 -24.15 6.10 21.53
N PRO A 342 -24.75 6.97 22.38
CA PRO A 342 -25.24 8.28 21.95
C PRO A 342 -24.11 9.22 21.52
N LYS A 343 -22.84 8.88 21.80
CA LYS A 343 -21.66 9.68 21.49
C LYS A 343 -20.91 9.17 20.25
N ILE A 344 -21.48 8.19 19.52
CA ILE A 344 -20.78 7.55 18.39
C ILE A 344 -20.34 8.55 17.31
N GLY A 345 -21.16 9.56 17.01
CA GLY A 345 -20.80 10.61 16.06
C GLY A 345 -19.58 11.44 16.49
N PHE A 346 -19.43 11.72 17.79
CA PHE A 346 -18.23 12.40 18.31
C PHE A 346 -17.00 11.51 18.21
N LYS A 347 -17.12 10.21 18.51
CA LYS A 347 -16.02 9.24 18.34
C LYS A 347 -15.57 9.15 16.89
N ALA A 348 -16.50 9.15 15.92
CA ALA A 348 -16.18 9.19 14.50
C ALA A 348 -15.31 10.40 14.14
N GLN A 349 -15.67 11.60 14.62
CA GLN A 349 -14.87 12.81 14.39
C GLN A 349 -13.50 12.74 15.07
N LEU A 350 -13.41 12.22 16.30
CA LEU A 350 -12.13 12.05 17.00
C LEU A 350 -11.18 11.10 16.26
N ILE A 351 -11.72 9.99 15.71
CA ILE A 351 -10.94 9.07 14.86
C ILE A 351 -10.46 9.78 13.61
N ARG A 352 -11.36 10.51 12.93
CA ARG A 352 -11.01 11.28 11.72
C ARG A 352 -9.86 12.25 12.00
N THR A 353 -9.96 13.10 13.02
CA THR A 353 -8.92 14.05 13.40
C THR A 353 -7.60 13.36 13.74
N ALA A 354 -7.64 12.26 14.51
CA ALA A 354 -6.43 11.50 14.83
C ALA A 354 -5.80 10.85 13.59
N THR A 355 -6.61 10.38 12.63
CA THR A 355 -6.12 9.85 11.35
C THR A 355 -5.49 10.95 10.50
N GLU A 356 -6.11 12.13 10.40
CA GLU A 356 -5.52 13.27 9.70
C GLU A 356 -4.17 13.66 10.30
N MET A 357 -4.08 13.76 11.63
CA MET A 357 -2.82 14.02 12.33
C MET A 357 -1.78 12.91 12.11
N TYR A 358 -2.20 11.65 12.08
CA TYR A 358 -1.33 10.51 11.77
C TYR A 358 -0.78 10.56 10.33
N LEU A 359 -1.58 11.05 9.38
CA LEU A 359 -1.19 11.20 7.98
C LEU A 359 -0.36 12.46 7.71
N LEU A 360 -0.43 13.46 8.58
CA LEU A 360 0.40 14.66 8.47
C LEU A 360 1.71 14.57 9.27
N ASN A 361 1.81 13.68 10.27
CA ASN A 361 2.97 13.64 11.17
C ASN A 361 3.47 12.22 11.53
N PRO A 362 4.80 12.00 11.58
CA PRO A 362 5.87 12.96 11.31
C PRO A 362 6.28 13.01 9.82
N LEU A 363 6.63 14.20 9.32
CA LEU A 363 7.32 14.38 8.05
C LEU A 363 8.74 13.82 8.13
N TYR A 364 9.14 12.96 7.19
CA TYR A 364 10.48 12.41 7.11
C TYR A 364 11.35 13.20 6.12
N CYS A 365 12.54 13.63 6.55
CA CYS A 365 13.61 14.11 5.68
C CYS A 365 14.86 13.25 5.81
N PHE A 366 15.61 13.09 4.72
CA PHE A 366 16.86 12.33 4.73
C PHE A 366 17.84 12.87 5.78
N ASN A 367 18.29 11.97 6.65
CA ASN A 367 19.16 12.26 7.79
C ASN A 367 18.76 13.51 8.59
N GLN A 368 17.46 13.86 8.61
CA GLN A 368 16.94 15.08 9.22
C GLN A 368 17.66 16.36 8.77
N CYS A 369 18.14 16.39 7.53
CA CYS A 369 18.94 17.49 6.97
C CYS A 369 20.25 17.74 7.73
N THR A 370 20.89 16.65 8.19
CA THR A 370 22.10 16.63 9.02
C THR A 370 21.84 17.17 10.42
N ASP A 371 21.53 18.47 10.53
CA ASP A 371 21.02 19.12 11.73
C ASP A 371 20.36 20.47 11.39
N ALA A 372 19.79 21.13 12.40
CA ALA A 372 19.09 22.40 12.26
C ALA A 372 19.96 23.59 11.80
N THR A 373 21.28 23.44 11.72
CA THR A 373 22.25 24.46 11.27
C THR A 373 22.72 24.26 9.82
N HIS A 374 22.44 23.10 9.22
CA HIS A 374 22.81 22.79 7.83
C HIS A 374 21.64 22.99 6.86
N GLY A 375 20.41 22.77 7.32
CA GLY A 375 19.23 22.97 6.50
C GLY A 375 17.91 22.82 7.24
N THR A 376 16.83 22.92 6.47
CA THR A 376 15.45 22.78 6.93
C THR A 376 14.72 21.76 6.06
N CYS A 377 13.92 20.92 6.72
CA CYS A 377 13.04 19.97 6.07
C CYS A 377 11.83 20.68 5.45
N ILE A 378 11.64 20.54 4.14
CA ILE A 378 10.50 21.09 3.40
C ILE A 378 9.63 19.94 2.93
N ASP A 379 8.34 19.99 3.23
CA ASP A 379 7.37 19.01 2.77
C ASP A 379 7.35 18.92 1.24
N SER A 380 7.46 17.71 0.71
CA SER A 380 7.32 17.48 -0.73
C SER A 380 5.86 17.51 -1.20
N GLY A 381 4.91 17.45 -0.26
CA GLY A 381 3.48 17.28 -0.52
C GLY A 381 3.09 15.82 -0.78
N TYR A 382 4.04 14.89 -0.70
CA TYR A 382 3.84 13.47 -1.01
C TYR A 382 4.44 12.57 0.08
N PHE A 383 3.77 11.46 0.35
CA PHE A 383 4.29 10.33 1.12
C PHE A 383 4.82 10.60 2.54
N GLN A 384 4.38 11.68 3.20
CA GLN A 384 5.01 12.15 4.45
C GLN A 384 6.53 12.31 4.31
N PHE A 385 6.96 12.70 3.12
CA PHE A 385 8.35 12.83 2.74
C PHE A 385 8.66 14.30 2.46
N GLY A 386 9.81 14.77 2.95
CA GLY A 386 10.32 16.10 2.73
C GLY A 386 11.72 16.07 2.13
N THR A 387 12.09 17.17 1.48
CA THR A 387 13.42 17.41 0.94
C THR A 387 14.15 18.44 1.79
N CYS A 388 15.47 18.31 1.91
CA CYS A 388 16.27 19.26 2.65
C CYS A 388 16.59 20.49 1.81
N LYS A 389 16.20 21.66 2.31
CA LYS A 389 16.69 22.95 1.81
C LYS A 389 17.90 23.36 2.62
N CYS A 390 19.06 23.29 1.99
CA CYS A 390 20.33 23.63 2.63
C CYS A 390 20.49 25.13 2.79
N TYR A 391 21.09 25.53 3.91
CA TYR A 391 21.53 26.90 4.13
C TYR A 391 22.80 27.20 3.33
N ASN A 392 23.15 28.49 3.25
CA ASN A 392 24.33 28.94 2.51
C ASN A 392 25.60 28.23 3.01
N GLY A 393 26.41 27.75 2.07
CA GLY A 393 27.63 26.99 2.35
C GLY A 393 27.42 25.47 2.43
N TRP A 394 26.18 24.97 2.34
CA TRP A 394 25.88 23.54 2.38
C TRP A 394 25.13 23.05 1.12
N THR A 395 25.33 21.79 0.76
CA THR A 395 24.74 21.12 -0.39
C THR A 395 24.58 19.62 -0.15
N GLY A 396 23.99 18.91 -1.11
CA GLY A 396 23.67 17.49 -1.03
C GLY A 396 22.21 17.22 -0.62
N LEU A 397 21.79 15.95 -0.68
CA LEU A 397 20.41 15.53 -0.40
C LEU A 397 19.97 15.77 1.05
N ASP A 398 20.93 15.78 1.98
CA ASP A 398 20.75 15.97 3.42
C ASP A 398 21.57 17.15 3.97
N CYS A 399 22.13 18.00 3.11
CA CYS A 399 22.96 19.14 3.48
C CYS A 399 24.27 18.79 4.20
N SER A 400 24.76 17.55 4.07
CA SER A 400 25.98 17.09 4.71
C SER A 400 27.28 17.56 4.04
N SER A 401 27.21 18.11 2.82
CA SER A 401 28.39 18.49 2.05
C SER A 401 28.60 20.01 2.09
N GLN A 402 29.79 20.45 2.49
CA GLN A 402 30.14 21.87 2.44
C GLN A 402 30.46 22.28 0.99
N ILE A 403 29.98 23.44 0.58
CA ILE A 403 30.35 24.03 -0.70
C ILE A 403 31.78 24.54 -0.54
N GLU A 404 32.74 23.88 -1.19
CA GLU A 404 34.09 24.42 -1.29
C GLU A 404 34.01 25.74 -2.05
N GLU A 405 34.19 26.85 -1.33
CA GLU A 405 34.48 28.13 -1.97
C GLU A 405 35.79 27.95 -2.73
N LYS A 406 35.69 27.69 -4.03
CA LYS A 406 36.84 27.83 -4.92
C LYS A 406 37.25 29.29 -4.81
N GLY A 407 38.23 29.56 -3.96
CA GLY A 407 38.87 30.85 -3.85
C GLY A 407 39.21 31.29 -5.26
N ILE A 408 38.53 32.33 -5.73
CA ILE A 408 38.90 32.99 -6.96
C ILE A 408 40.30 33.52 -6.66
N LEU A 409 41.32 32.82 -7.14
CA LEU A 409 42.68 33.32 -7.19
C LEU A 409 42.63 34.56 -8.10
N VAL A 410 42.41 35.71 -7.49
CA VAL A 410 42.64 37.00 -8.12
C VAL A 410 44.15 37.09 -8.27
N CYS A 411 44.64 36.75 -9.46
CA CYS A 411 46.01 37.08 -9.84
C CYS A 411 46.13 38.60 -9.81
N HIS A 412 46.87 39.14 -8.84
CA HIS A 412 47.27 40.54 -8.80
C HIS A 412 48.43 40.82 -9.73
#